data_AF-A0A7V7VN42-F1
#
_entry.id   AF-A0A7V7VN42-F1
#
_cell.length_a   1.000
_cell.length_b   1.000
_cell.length_c   1.000
_cell.angle_alpha   90.00
_cell.angle_beta   90.00
_cell.angle_gamma   90.00
#
_symmetry.space_group_name_H-M   'P 1'
#
loop_
_entity.id
_entity.type
_entity.pdbx_description
1 polymer ?
#
loop_
_entity_poly.entity_id
_entity_poly.type
_entity_poly.pdbx_seq_one_letter_code
_entity_poly.pdbx_strand_id
1 'polypeptide(L)'
;MHKNMISLFLYGLLPWLLIMLLLQKKILKNRFFSSPGILFFAIGVFVAGMLLLPIRGFSLLVWSASLMGGVSVPLVGLLLVLIMEKFFSCTLFSAWEWRTTWIFGMLSSLILYPAALGLGPIDPYCWGWGNNLFLIVIAILTFFLLVTKNRFAILILLALAAFDFQLQETTNLWDYLIDPIYAVLALVMGMRSLFFNEEPQEPHFQLLFR
;
A
#
# COMPACT_ATOMS: atom_id res chain seq x y z
N MET A 1 -22.71 12.79 -1.31
CA MET A 1 -23.07 11.41 -1.71
C MET A 1 -22.01 10.76 -2.62
N HIS A 2 -21.48 11.44 -3.64
CA HIS A 2 -20.47 10.84 -4.55
C HIS A 2 -19.09 10.59 -3.92
N LYS A 3 -18.58 11.50 -3.07
CA LYS A 3 -17.25 11.35 -2.42
C LYS A 3 -17.15 10.07 -1.57
N ASN A 4 -18.22 9.71 -0.86
CA ASN A 4 -18.26 8.52 -0.01
C ASN A 4 -18.10 7.22 -0.82
N MET A 5 -18.54 7.18 -2.08
CA MET A 5 -18.43 5.95 -2.89
C MET A 5 -17.00 5.67 -3.33
N ILE A 6 -16.21 6.71 -3.63
CA ILE A 6 -14.83 6.57 -4.07
C ILE A 6 -13.96 6.10 -2.88
N SER A 7 -14.15 6.70 -1.70
CA SER A 7 -13.45 6.28 -0.48
C SER A 7 -13.79 4.83 -0.13
N LEU A 8 -15.09 4.46 -0.17
CA LEU A 8 -15.56 3.08 0.01
C LEU A 8 -14.89 2.09 -0.93
N PHE A 9 -14.70 2.46 -2.20
CA PHE A 9 -14.02 1.61 -3.16
C PHE A 9 -12.53 1.41 -2.82
N LEU A 10 -11.84 2.49 -2.42
CA LEU A 10 -10.43 2.41 -1.99
C LEU A 10 -10.24 1.50 -0.77
N TYR A 11 -11.15 1.55 0.20
CA TYR A 11 -11.11 0.64 1.34
C TYR A 11 -11.28 -0.84 0.95
N GLY A 12 -12.06 -1.11 -0.10
CA GLY A 12 -12.22 -2.45 -0.67
C GLY A 12 -11.02 -2.97 -1.45
N LEU A 13 -10.15 -2.09 -1.95
CA LEU A 13 -9.00 -2.49 -2.77
C LEU A 13 -8.01 -3.34 -1.99
N LEU A 14 -7.78 -3.05 -0.71
CA LEU A 14 -6.81 -3.79 0.09
C LEU A 14 -7.19 -5.27 0.28
N PRO A 15 -8.37 -5.63 0.84
CA PRO A 15 -8.76 -7.03 0.95
C PRO A 15 -8.87 -7.71 -0.42
N TRP A 16 -9.30 -6.99 -1.45
CA TRP A 16 -9.33 -7.51 -2.82
C TRP A 16 -7.92 -7.90 -3.32
N LEU A 17 -6.94 -6.98 -3.23
CA LEU A 17 -5.56 -7.22 -3.65
C LEU A 17 -4.90 -8.34 -2.83
N LEU A 18 -5.16 -8.41 -1.53
CA LEU A 18 -4.63 -9.49 -0.67
C LEU A 18 -5.15 -10.86 -1.10
N ILE A 19 -6.46 -10.98 -1.34
CA ILE A 19 -7.05 -12.23 -1.85
C ILE A 19 -6.44 -12.60 -3.21
N MET A 20 -6.32 -11.62 -4.11
CA MET A 20 -5.70 -11.84 -5.42
C MET A 20 -4.25 -12.31 -5.31
N LEU A 21 -3.45 -11.69 -4.45
CA LEU A 21 -2.05 -12.08 -4.20
C LEU A 21 -1.93 -13.52 -3.69
N LEU A 22 -2.82 -13.94 -2.78
CA LEU A 22 -2.85 -15.30 -2.21
C LEU A 22 -3.26 -16.36 -3.25
N LEU A 23 -4.23 -16.03 -4.10
CA LEU A 23 -4.76 -16.96 -5.11
C LEU A 23 -3.85 -17.05 -6.34
N GLN A 24 -3.12 -15.98 -6.66
CA GLN A 24 -2.30 -15.85 -7.87
C GLN A 24 -1.40 -17.05 -8.11
N LYS A 25 -0.67 -17.51 -7.08
CA LYS A 25 0.28 -18.62 -7.22
C LYS A 25 -0.39 -19.94 -7.57
N LYS A 26 -1.50 -20.25 -6.90
CA LYS A 26 -2.26 -21.48 -7.13
C LYS A 26 -2.84 -21.48 -8.54
N ILE A 27 -3.35 -20.34 -9.01
CA ILE A 27 -3.97 -20.20 -10.33
C ILE A 27 -2.93 -20.28 -11.44
N LEU A 28 -1.85 -19.50 -11.35
CA LEU A 28 -0.84 -19.41 -12.41
C LEU A 28 0.01 -20.68 -12.56
N LYS A 29 0.22 -21.44 -11.47
CA LYS A 29 0.96 -22.72 -11.51
C LYS A 29 0.09 -23.91 -11.94
N ASN A 30 -1.23 -23.77 -11.93
CA ASN A 30 -2.12 -24.87 -12.24
C ASN A 30 -2.17 -25.13 -13.75
N ARG A 31 -1.50 -26.20 -14.19
CA ARG A 31 -1.47 -26.65 -15.59
C ARG A 31 -2.81 -27.21 -16.09
N PHE A 32 -3.81 -27.33 -15.22
CA PHE A 32 -5.14 -27.81 -15.58
C PHE A 32 -5.91 -26.79 -16.45
N PHE A 33 -5.62 -25.49 -16.32
CA PHE A 33 -6.32 -24.45 -17.07
C PHE A 33 -5.55 -24.04 -18.31
N SER A 34 -6.22 -24.03 -19.46
CA SER A 34 -5.64 -23.63 -20.75
C SER A 34 -5.26 -22.14 -20.82
N SER A 35 -5.88 -21.30 -19.99
CA SER A 35 -5.67 -19.84 -19.97
C SER A 35 -5.73 -19.29 -18.53
N PRO A 36 -4.68 -19.50 -17.70
CA PRO A 36 -4.70 -19.13 -16.28
C PRO A 36 -4.84 -17.62 -16.05
N GLY A 37 -4.43 -16.78 -17.01
CA GLY A 37 -4.61 -15.33 -16.94
C GLY A 37 -6.08 -14.89 -17.02
N ILE A 38 -6.89 -15.52 -17.88
CA ILE A 38 -8.33 -15.24 -18.01
C ILE A 38 -9.05 -15.67 -16.72
N LEU A 39 -8.69 -16.83 -16.17
CA LEU A 39 -9.24 -17.31 -14.90
C LEU A 39 -8.89 -16.36 -13.75
N PHE A 40 -7.64 -15.90 -13.67
CA PHE A 40 -7.21 -14.92 -12.68
C PHE A 40 -8.03 -13.62 -12.77
N PHE A 41 -8.23 -13.10 -13.99
CA PHE A 41 -9.07 -11.93 -14.20
C PHE A 41 -10.53 -12.17 -13.81
N ALA A 42 -11.11 -13.30 -14.21
CA ALA A 42 -12.50 -13.66 -13.86
C ALA A 42 -12.71 -13.78 -12.34
N ILE A 43 -11.76 -14.39 -11.62
CA ILE A 43 -11.77 -14.47 -10.16
C ILE A 43 -11.64 -13.05 -9.57
N GLY A 44 -10.77 -12.20 -10.12
CA GLY A 44 -10.66 -10.81 -9.69
C GLY A 44 -11.98 -10.05 -9.79
N VAL A 45 -12.66 -10.15 -10.92
CA VAL A 45 -13.99 -9.54 -11.12
C VAL A 45 -15.01 -10.14 -10.16
N PHE A 46 -15.00 -11.46 -9.96
CA PHE A 46 -15.91 -12.12 -9.03
C PHE A 46 -15.72 -11.66 -7.58
N VAL A 47 -14.48 -11.60 -7.09
CA VAL A 47 -14.17 -11.12 -5.73
C VAL A 47 -14.54 -9.64 -5.58
N ALA A 48 -14.28 -8.80 -6.59
CA ALA A 48 -14.72 -7.41 -6.59
C ALA A 48 -16.26 -7.30 -6.50
N GLY A 49 -17.00 -8.14 -7.25
CA GLY A 49 -18.45 -8.23 -7.17
C GLY A 49 -18.95 -8.67 -5.79
N MET A 50 -18.26 -9.62 -5.14
CA MET A 50 -18.62 -10.06 -3.80
C MET A 50 -18.49 -8.94 -2.76
N LEU A 51 -17.54 -8.02 -2.91
CA LEU A 51 -17.39 -6.88 -1.99
C LEU A 51 -18.60 -5.94 -1.98
N LEU A 52 -19.37 -5.91 -3.07
CA LEU A 52 -20.59 -5.12 -3.19
C LEU A 52 -21.80 -5.78 -2.52
N LEU A 53 -21.73 -7.07 -2.21
CA LEU A 53 -22.87 -7.80 -1.65
C LEU A 53 -23.18 -7.31 -0.23
N PRO A 54 -24.46 -7.04 0.08
CA PRO A 54 -24.86 -6.61 1.41
C PRO A 54 -24.83 -7.79 2.38
N ILE A 55 -24.13 -7.61 3.50
CA ILE A 55 -24.13 -8.50 4.66
C ILE A 55 -24.71 -7.72 5.83
N ARG A 56 -25.87 -8.18 6.32
CA ARG A 56 -26.60 -7.55 7.44
C ARG A 56 -26.91 -6.05 7.20
N GLY A 57 -27.24 -5.70 5.95
CA GLY A 57 -27.63 -4.33 5.56
C GLY A 57 -26.50 -3.42 5.11
N PHE A 58 -25.22 -3.83 5.25
CA PHE A 58 -24.07 -3.07 4.76
C PHE A 58 -23.24 -3.91 3.79
N SER A 59 -22.70 -3.29 2.73
CA SER A 59 -21.78 -4.00 1.84
C SER A 59 -20.48 -4.39 2.56
N LEU A 60 -19.80 -5.41 2.06
CA LEU A 60 -18.47 -5.79 2.56
C LEU A 60 -17.45 -4.63 2.45
N LEU A 61 -17.60 -3.73 1.48
CA LEU A 61 -16.80 -2.49 1.39
C LEU A 61 -16.93 -1.61 2.63
N VAL A 62 -18.16 -1.45 3.14
CA VAL A 62 -18.42 -0.67 4.35
C VAL A 62 -17.82 -1.35 5.58
N TRP A 63 -17.95 -2.68 5.67
CA TRP A 63 -17.33 -3.45 6.73
C TRP A 63 -15.80 -3.33 6.72
N SER A 64 -15.17 -3.40 5.55
CA SER A 64 -13.72 -3.20 5.42
C SER A 64 -13.29 -1.79 5.80
N ALA A 65 -14.05 -0.77 5.37
CA ALA A 65 -13.78 0.62 5.72
C ALA A 65 -13.80 0.84 7.25
N SER A 66 -14.81 0.30 7.93
CA SER A 66 -14.96 0.42 9.39
C SER A 66 -13.86 -0.27 10.20
N LEU A 67 -13.27 -1.36 9.67
CA LEU A 67 -12.21 -2.10 10.38
C LEU A 67 -10.83 -1.48 10.22
N MET A 68 -10.57 -0.80 9.10
CA MET A 68 -9.22 -0.34 8.75
C MET A 68 -9.04 1.16 8.94
N GLY A 69 -10.11 1.96 8.88
CA GLY A 69 -10.09 3.41 9.10
C GLY A 69 -9.32 4.21 8.03
N GLY A 70 -8.75 3.55 7.02
CA GLY A 70 -7.70 4.12 6.18
C GLY A 70 -6.97 3.02 5.43
N VAL A 71 -6.52 3.26 4.20
CA VAL A 71 -5.46 2.46 3.59
C VAL A 71 -4.46 3.40 2.94
N SER A 72 -3.17 3.24 3.22
CA SER A 72 -2.16 4.07 2.59
C SER A 72 -2.00 3.72 1.11
N VAL A 73 -1.83 4.75 0.28
CA VAL A 73 -1.61 4.59 -1.16
C VAL A 73 -0.32 3.81 -1.45
N PRO A 74 0.79 4.01 -0.71
CA PRO A 74 1.97 3.14 -0.83
C PRO A 74 1.66 1.65 -0.65
N LEU A 75 0.90 1.24 0.37
CA LEU A 75 0.60 -0.18 0.58
C LEU A 75 -0.16 -0.79 -0.60
N VAL A 76 -1.20 -0.11 -1.06
CA VAL A 76 -1.99 -0.53 -2.23
C VAL A 76 -1.10 -0.65 -3.47
N GLY A 77 -0.25 0.36 -3.70
CA GLY A 77 0.70 0.39 -4.81
C GLY A 77 1.70 -0.77 -4.75
N LEU A 78 2.26 -1.07 -3.58
CA LEU A 78 3.21 -2.18 -3.41
C LEU A 78 2.56 -3.54 -3.67
N LEU A 79 1.33 -3.75 -3.19
CA LEU A 79 0.58 -4.98 -3.48
C LEU A 79 0.32 -5.12 -4.98
N LEU A 80 -0.04 -4.02 -5.65
CA LEU A 80 -0.23 -4.02 -7.10
C LEU A 80 1.07 -4.35 -7.84
N VAL A 81 2.20 -3.74 -7.44
CA VAL A 81 3.53 -4.04 -7.99
C VAL A 81 3.84 -5.53 -7.82
N LEU A 82 3.66 -6.11 -6.63
CA LEU A 82 3.91 -7.53 -6.38
C LEU A 82 3.05 -8.45 -7.25
N ILE A 83 1.76 -8.12 -7.43
CA ILE A 83 0.86 -8.88 -8.28
C ILE A 83 1.31 -8.78 -9.73
N MET A 84 1.63 -7.58 -10.22
CA MET A 84 2.04 -7.36 -11.60
C MET A 84 3.37 -8.04 -11.93
N GLU A 85 4.39 -7.93 -11.06
CA GLU A 85 5.68 -8.59 -11.24
C GLU A 85 5.52 -10.11 -11.35
N LYS A 86 4.70 -10.71 -10.49
CA LYS A 86 4.40 -12.16 -10.53
C LYS A 86 3.59 -12.55 -11.76
N PHE A 87 2.64 -11.72 -12.18
CA PHE A 87 1.75 -12.05 -13.30
C PHE A 87 2.48 -11.96 -14.64
N PHE A 88 3.24 -10.88 -14.85
CA PHE A 88 3.97 -10.63 -16.09
C PHE A 88 5.40 -11.18 -16.09
N SER A 89 5.87 -11.75 -14.97
CA SER A 89 7.24 -12.23 -14.80
C SER A 89 8.27 -11.13 -15.13
N CYS A 90 8.01 -9.90 -14.66
CA CYS A 90 8.84 -8.72 -14.90
C CYS A 90 9.28 -8.09 -13.57
N THR A 91 10.25 -7.17 -13.62
CA THR A 91 10.74 -6.41 -12.47
C THR A 91 10.32 -4.95 -12.56
N LEU A 92 9.23 -4.62 -11.87
CA LEU A 92 8.70 -3.27 -11.77
C LEU A 92 9.39 -2.47 -10.66
N PHE A 93 9.85 -3.10 -9.58
CA PHE A 93 10.63 -2.48 -8.52
C PHE A 93 11.94 -3.27 -8.35
N SER A 94 13.05 -2.56 -8.44
CA SER A 94 14.38 -3.05 -8.10
C SER A 94 14.52 -3.23 -6.59
N ALA A 95 15.55 -3.95 -6.16
CA ALA A 95 15.86 -4.12 -4.74
C ALA A 95 16.03 -2.77 -4.01
N TRP A 96 16.58 -1.76 -4.70
CA TRP A 96 16.74 -0.41 -4.16
C TRP A 96 15.40 0.29 -3.90
N GLU A 97 14.44 0.16 -4.81
CA GLU A 97 13.12 0.77 -4.69
C GLU A 97 12.31 0.10 -3.59
N TRP A 98 12.39 -1.24 -3.49
CA TRP A 98 11.85 -2.00 -2.36
C TRP A 98 12.45 -1.55 -1.03
N ARG A 99 13.78 -1.45 -0.95
CA ARG A 99 14.47 -0.99 0.26
C ARG A 99 14.06 0.43 0.64
N THR A 100 13.99 1.34 -0.33
CA THR A 100 13.56 2.74 -0.11
C THR A 100 12.16 2.77 0.48
N THR A 101 11.25 1.96 -0.05
CA THR A 101 9.87 1.88 0.41
C THR A 101 9.80 1.41 1.87
N TRP A 102 10.54 0.37 2.25
CA TRP A 102 10.51 -0.13 3.62
C TRP A 102 11.18 0.81 4.61
N ILE A 103 12.30 1.45 4.22
CA ILE A 103 12.96 2.46 5.06
C ILE A 103 12.03 3.66 5.27
N PHE A 104 11.37 4.15 4.23
CA PHE A 104 10.41 5.24 4.34
C PHE A 104 9.27 4.90 5.32
N GLY A 105 8.63 3.75 5.14
CA GLY A 105 7.54 3.31 6.01
C GLY A 105 8.01 3.11 7.46
N MET A 106 9.20 2.53 7.66
CA MET A 106 9.79 2.32 8.98
C MET A 106 10.06 3.63 9.70
N LEU A 107 10.73 4.58 9.04
CA LEU A 107 11.02 5.90 9.61
C LEU A 107 9.74 6.67 9.93
N SER A 108 8.77 6.66 9.02
CA SER A 108 7.46 7.29 9.23
C SER A 108 6.73 6.64 10.42
N SER A 109 6.81 5.32 10.57
CA SER A 109 6.21 4.60 11.70
C SER A 109 6.85 4.98 13.04
N LEU A 110 8.18 5.06 13.07
CA LEU A 110 8.95 5.43 14.26
C LEU A 110 8.73 6.90 14.66
N ILE A 111 8.34 7.76 13.71
CA ILE A 111 7.94 9.15 14.00
C ILE A 111 6.53 9.19 14.58
N LEU A 112 5.57 8.48 13.98
CA LEU A 112 4.15 8.60 14.33
C LEU A 112 3.72 7.79 15.55
N TYR A 113 3.99 6.49 15.55
CA TYR A 113 3.35 5.58 16.50
C TYR A 113 3.87 5.70 17.93
N PRO A 114 5.15 6.01 18.19
CA PRO A 114 5.59 6.33 19.55
C PRO A 114 4.82 7.52 20.15
N ALA A 115 4.63 8.60 19.37
CA ALA A 115 3.85 9.75 19.81
C ALA A 115 2.37 9.40 20.06
N ALA A 116 1.78 8.55 19.21
CA ALA A 116 0.42 8.03 19.43
C ALA A 116 0.29 7.17 20.71
N LEU A 117 1.38 6.57 21.19
CA LEU A 117 1.45 5.88 22.48
C LEU A 117 1.71 6.81 23.67
N GLY A 118 1.77 8.13 23.45
CA GLY A 118 2.06 9.13 24.48
C GLY A 118 3.55 9.28 24.79
N LEU A 119 4.44 8.76 23.94
CA LEU A 119 5.88 8.92 24.11
C LEU A 119 6.33 10.27 23.55
N GLY A 120 6.58 11.20 24.47
CA GLY A 120 7.12 12.52 24.17
C GLY A 120 6.04 13.62 24.08
N PRO A 121 6.46 14.89 24.11
CA PRO A 121 5.54 16.03 24.15
C PRO A 121 5.07 16.51 22.78
N ILE A 122 5.66 16.00 21.69
CA ILE A 122 5.36 16.40 20.32
C ILE A 122 4.41 15.36 19.73
N ASP A 123 3.39 15.83 19.02
CA ASP A 123 2.51 14.98 18.21
C ASP A 123 2.76 15.23 16.71
N PRO A 124 3.62 14.44 16.04
CA PRO A 124 3.90 14.59 14.62
C PRO A 124 2.70 14.26 13.73
N TYR A 125 1.71 13.52 14.23
CA TYR A 125 0.49 13.21 13.48
C TYR A 125 -0.29 14.49 13.18
N CYS A 126 -0.24 15.48 14.08
CA CYS A 126 -0.83 16.80 13.86
C CYS A 126 -0.29 17.51 12.61
N TRP A 127 0.94 17.22 12.18
CA TRP A 127 1.51 17.84 10.98
C TRP A 127 0.81 17.42 9.69
N GLY A 128 0.05 16.32 9.71
CA GLY A 128 -0.72 15.91 8.55
C GLY A 128 -1.99 16.74 8.33
N TRP A 129 -2.45 17.52 9.32
CA TRP A 129 -3.63 18.38 9.19
C TRP A 129 -3.25 19.78 8.70
N GLY A 130 -3.55 20.10 7.44
CA GLY A 130 -3.50 21.47 6.91
C GLY A 130 -2.14 22.20 7.01
N ASN A 131 -1.05 21.51 7.36
CA ASN A 131 0.27 22.10 7.52
C ASN A 131 1.02 22.09 6.18
N ASN A 132 1.15 23.27 5.59
CA ASN A 132 1.85 23.46 4.31
C ASN A 132 3.32 23.01 4.37
N LEU A 133 3.98 23.08 5.53
CA LEU A 133 5.39 22.70 5.66
C LEU A 133 5.57 21.19 5.50
N PHE A 134 4.69 20.38 6.09
CA PHE A 134 4.77 18.92 5.94
C PHE A 134 4.52 18.50 4.48
N LEU A 135 3.52 19.10 3.83
CA LEU A 135 3.28 18.89 2.40
C LEU A 135 4.52 19.23 1.55
N ILE A 136 5.19 20.35 1.83
CA ILE A 136 6.43 20.75 1.15
C ILE A 136 7.54 19.73 1.38
N VAL A 137 7.72 19.23 2.61
CA VAL A 137 8.73 18.20 2.92
C VAL A 137 8.48 16.93 2.10
N ILE A 138 7.23 16.45 2.04
CA ILE A 138 6.87 15.27 1.24
C ILE A 138 7.04 15.55 -0.26
N ALA A 139 6.72 16.76 -0.73
CA ALA A 139 6.94 17.15 -2.12
C ALA A 139 8.42 17.17 -2.50
N ILE A 140 9.29 17.72 -1.64
CA ILE A 140 10.75 17.72 -1.84
C ILE A 140 11.29 16.30 -1.86
N LEU A 141 10.86 15.44 -0.92
CA LEU A 141 11.22 14.03 -0.91
C LEU A 141 10.80 13.34 -2.21
N THR A 142 9.57 13.57 -2.67
CA THR A 142 9.05 13.01 -3.92
C THR A 142 9.89 13.48 -5.12
N PHE A 143 10.20 14.76 -5.18
CA PHE A 143 11.06 15.33 -6.24
C PHE A 143 12.46 14.72 -6.22
N PHE A 144 13.08 14.57 -5.06
CA PHE A 144 14.37 13.92 -4.90
C PHE A 144 14.34 12.47 -5.40
N LEU A 145 13.30 11.71 -5.06
CA LEU A 145 13.12 10.34 -5.55
C LEU A 145 12.91 10.30 -7.07
N LEU A 146 12.19 11.25 -7.66
CA LEU A 146 12.04 11.36 -9.12
C LEU A 146 13.37 11.64 -9.82
N VAL A 147 14.16 12.59 -9.32
CA VAL A 147 15.47 12.95 -9.90
C VAL A 147 16.45 11.78 -9.80
N THR A 148 16.38 11.00 -8.73
CA THR A 148 17.17 9.77 -8.55
C THR A 148 16.57 8.55 -9.27
N LYS A 149 15.51 8.75 -10.07
CA LYS A 149 14.81 7.71 -10.86
C LYS A 149 14.27 6.55 -10.01
N ASN A 150 13.95 6.81 -8.75
CA ASN A 150 13.38 5.83 -7.85
C ASN A 150 11.86 5.76 -8.05
N ARG A 151 11.35 4.63 -8.56
CA ARG A 151 9.92 4.45 -8.88
C ARG A 151 9.00 4.51 -7.66
N PHE A 152 9.53 4.42 -6.43
CA PHE A 152 8.72 4.68 -5.23
C PHE A 152 8.14 6.10 -5.22
N ALA A 153 8.79 7.06 -5.87
CA ALA A 153 8.28 8.42 -6.02
C ALA A 153 6.87 8.46 -6.66
N ILE A 154 6.58 7.52 -7.57
CA ILE A 154 5.28 7.43 -8.23
C ILE A 154 4.19 7.14 -7.19
N LEU A 155 4.47 6.26 -6.22
CA LEU A 155 3.50 5.92 -5.18
C LEU A 155 3.26 7.10 -4.22
N ILE A 156 4.31 7.85 -3.86
CA ILE A 156 4.15 9.07 -3.05
C ILE A 156 3.40 10.14 -3.85
N LEU A 157 3.68 10.30 -5.13
CA LEU A 157 2.97 11.26 -5.99
C LEU A 157 1.49 10.91 -6.11
N LEU A 158 1.15 9.62 -6.26
CA LEU A 158 -0.24 9.15 -6.22
C LEU A 158 -0.89 9.40 -4.86
N ALA A 159 -0.15 9.27 -3.75
CA ALA A 159 -0.65 9.61 -2.42
C ALA A 159 -0.97 11.11 -2.29
N LEU A 160 -0.08 11.98 -2.78
CA LEU A 160 -0.28 13.43 -2.81
C LEU A 160 -1.47 13.81 -3.71
N ALA A 161 -1.61 13.19 -4.88
CA ALA A 161 -2.75 13.42 -5.75
C ALA A 161 -4.06 12.94 -5.09
N ALA A 162 -4.05 11.76 -4.46
CA ALA A 162 -5.21 11.26 -3.74
C ALA A 162 -5.61 12.16 -2.58
N PHE A 163 -4.63 12.76 -1.89
CA PHE A 163 -4.86 13.75 -0.84
C PHE A 163 -5.48 15.04 -1.40
N ASP A 164 -4.92 15.60 -2.48
CA ASP A 164 -5.41 16.83 -3.12
C ASP A 164 -6.85 16.67 -3.65
N PHE A 165 -7.15 15.52 -4.25
CA PHE A 165 -8.50 15.19 -4.72
C PHE A 165 -9.45 14.71 -3.60
N GLN A 166 -8.99 14.61 -2.35
CA GLN A 166 -9.75 14.12 -1.20
C GLN A 166 -10.42 12.77 -1.48
N LEU A 167 -9.64 11.80 -1.98
CA LEU A 167 -10.17 10.50 -2.37
C LEU A 167 -10.50 9.60 -1.16
N GLN A 168 -9.93 9.88 0.01
CA GLN A 168 -10.29 9.25 1.27
C GLN A 168 -11.08 10.21 2.18
N GLU A 169 -11.75 9.66 3.20
CA GLU A 169 -12.56 10.45 4.14
C GLU A 169 -11.70 11.33 5.05
N THR A 170 -10.46 10.90 5.32
CA THR A 170 -9.49 11.66 6.10
C THR A 170 -8.93 12.84 5.31
N THR A 171 -8.68 13.94 6.01
CA THR A 171 -7.96 15.11 5.51
C THR A 171 -6.55 15.23 6.10
N ASN A 172 -6.05 14.15 6.73
CA ASN A 172 -4.69 14.05 7.22
C ASN A 172 -3.80 13.40 6.15
N LEU A 173 -2.72 14.08 5.75
CA LEU A 173 -1.79 13.56 4.73
C LEU A 173 -1.08 12.26 5.17
N TRP A 174 -0.83 12.07 6.47
CA TRP A 174 -0.19 10.86 6.96
C TRP A 174 -0.98 9.60 6.59
N ASP A 175 -2.31 9.65 6.66
CA ASP A 175 -3.16 8.48 6.38
C ASP A 175 -3.09 8.03 4.91
N TYR A 176 -2.71 8.93 3.99
CA TYR A 176 -2.46 8.59 2.59
C TYR A 176 -1.08 7.94 2.40
N LEU A 177 -0.11 8.25 3.27
CA LEU A 177 1.28 7.81 3.16
C LEU A 177 1.57 6.53 3.97
N ILE A 178 0.94 6.39 5.12
CA ILE A 178 1.17 5.28 6.04
C ILE A 178 -0.09 4.88 6.78
N ASP A 179 -0.27 3.57 6.92
CA ASP A 179 -1.34 2.94 7.68
C ASP A 179 -0.75 1.87 8.62
N PRO A 180 -1.51 1.39 9.62
CA PRO A 180 -0.99 0.43 10.60
C PRO A 180 -0.41 -0.86 9.99
N ILE A 181 -0.96 -1.34 8.86
CA ILE A 181 -0.47 -2.55 8.21
C ILE A 181 0.85 -2.26 7.51
N TYR A 182 0.92 -1.17 6.75
CA TYR A 182 2.17 -0.76 6.13
C TYR A 182 3.25 -0.49 7.17
N ALA A 183 2.90 0.13 8.29
CA ALA A 183 3.80 0.40 9.40
C ALA A 183 4.44 -0.87 9.96
N VAL A 184 3.62 -1.88 10.30
CA VAL A 184 4.10 -3.17 10.82
C VAL A 184 5.00 -3.87 9.80
N LEU A 185 4.56 -3.94 8.53
CA LEU A 185 5.36 -4.54 7.46
C LEU A 185 6.68 -3.79 7.28
N ALA A 186 6.67 -2.47 7.26
CA ALA A 186 7.84 -1.65 7.05
C ALA A 186 8.82 -1.71 8.22
N LEU A 187 8.35 -1.82 9.47
CA LEU A 187 9.23 -2.06 10.63
C LEU A 187 10.00 -3.38 10.46
N VAL A 188 9.30 -4.48 10.15
CA VAL A 188 9.92 -5.80 9.98
C VAL A 188 10.88 -5.80 8.78
N MET A 189 10.43 -5.33 7.63
CA MET A 189 11.20 -5.38 6.39
C MET A 189 12.32 -4.34 6.34
N GLY A 190 12.08 -3.15 6.91
CA GLY A 190 13.06 -2.08 7.04
C GLY A 190 14.21 -2.52 7.94
N MET A 191 13.91 -3.07 9.13
CA MET A 191 14.93 -3.66 10.00
C MET A 191 15.72 -4.74 9.27
N ARG A 192 15.04 -5.68 8.60
CA ARG A 192 15.72 -6.73 7.83
C ARG A 192 16.68 -6.15 6.79
N SER A 193 16.27 -5.10 6.07
CA SER A 193 17.10 -4.45 5.04
C SER A 193 18.31 -3.69 5.58
N LEU A 194 18.29 -3.31 6.87
CA LEU A 194 19.41 -2.65 7.54
C LEU A 194 20.40 -3.67 8.11
N PHE A 195 19.91 -4.78 8.69
CA PHE A 195 20.74 -5.77 9.37
C PHE A 195 21.27 -6.87 8.44
N PHE A 196 20.52 -7.22 7.38
CA PHE A 196 20.92 -8.24 6.42
C PHE A 196 21.32 -7.55 5.12
N ASN A 197 22.62 -7.35 4.97
CA ASN A 197 23.26 -6.82 3.76
C ASN A 197 23.39 -7.96 2.73
N GLU A 198 22.27 -8.58 2.36
CA GLU A 198 22.26 -9.59 1.30
C GLU A 198 22.34 -8.86 -0.05
N GLU A 199 23.39 -9.16 -0.82
CA GLU A 199 23.50 -8.67 -2.20
C GLU A 199 22.21 -8.99 -2.98
N PRO A 200 21.77 -8.10 -3.87
CA PRO A 200 20.49 -8.23 -4.57
C PRO A 200 20.61 -9.24 -5.73
N GLN A 201 20.87 -10.51 -5.43
CA GLN A 201 20.94 -11.58 -6.44
C GLN A 201 19.57 -12.26 -6.66
N GLU A 202 18.68 -12.20 -5.68
CA GLU A 202 17.24 -12.35 -5.91
C GLU A 202 16.48 -11.38 -4.99
N PRO A 203 15.31 -10.87 -5.38
CA PRO A 203 14.43 -10.19 -4.43
C PRO A 203 14.00 -11.23 -3.38
N HIS A 204 14.76 -11.33 -2.28
CA HIS A 204 14.47 -12.19 -1.12
C HIS A 204 13.03 -12.00 -0.59
N PHE A 205 12.37 -10.90 -0.94
CA PHE A 205 10.97 -10.60 -0.68
C PHE A 205 9.97 -11.56 -1.37
N GLN A 206 10.36 -12.23 -2.47
CA GLN A 206 9.56 -13.32 -3.05
C GLN A 206 9.45 -14.54 -2.11
N LEU A 207 10.33 -14.65 -1.09
CA LEU A 207 10.32 -15.76 -0.13
C LEU A 207 9.24 -15.62 0.96
N LEU A 208 8.89 -14.41 1.41
CA LEU A 208 7.85 -14.21 2.44
C LEU A 208 6.45 -14.57 1.94
N PHE A 209 6.26 -14.42 0.63
CA PHE A 209 5.07 -14.85 -0.05
C PHE A 209 5.34 -16.11 -0.89
N ARG A 210 6.37 -16.92 -0.56
CA ARG A 210 6.70 -18.14 -1.31
C ARG A 210 5.62 -19.20 -1.17
#